data_AF-A0A193QLZ0-F1
#
_entry.id   AF-A0A193QLZ0-F1
#
_cell.length_a   1.000
_cell.length_b   1.000
_cell.length_c   1.000
_cell.angle_alpha   90.00
_cell.angle_beta   90.00
_cell.angle_gamma   90.00
#
_symmetry.space_group_name_H-M   'P 1'
#
loop_
_entity.id
_entity.type
_entity.pdbx_description
1 polymer ?
#
loop_
_entity_poly.entity_id
_entity_poly.type
_entity_poly.pdbx_seq_one_letter_code
_entity_poly.pdbx_strand_id
1 'polypeptide(L)' 'MSKIIPLSVAIKRTSGEEITEVTITDTLKQVGALRGLKLYDVMTSDVNALITLLPRVTHPRLTEKLSP' A
#
# COMPACT_ATOMS: atom_id res chain seq x y z
N MET A 1 -4.89 13.29 -12.04
CA MET A 1 -5.65 13.18 -10.78
C MET A 1 -5.45 11.78 -10.22
N SER A 2 -4.91 11.65 -9.02
CA SER A 2 -4.79 10.38 -8.30
C SER A 2 -6.20 9.90 -7.94
N LYS A 3 -6.53 8.63 -8.24
CA LYS A 3 -7.83 8.06 -7.87
C LYS A 3 -7.85 7.80 -6.36
N ILE A 4 -8.88 8.30 -5.67
CA ILE A 4 -9.16 7.97 -4.28
C ILE A 4 -9.83 6.59 -4.24
N ILE A 5 -9.30 5.70 -3.40
CA ILE A 5 -9.81 4.36 -3.16
C ILE A 5 -10.34 4.31 -1.72
N PRO A 6 -11.67 4.31 -1.51
CA PRO A 6 -12.24 4.12 -0.18
C PRO A 6 -12.01 2.68 0.27
N LEU A 7 -11.74 2.50 1.56
CA LEU A 7 -11.61 1.19 2.19
C LEU A 7 -12.99 0.73 2.67
N SER A 8 -13.28 -0.57 2.51
CA SER A 8 -14.51 -1.17 3.03
C SER A 8 -14.55 -1.21 4.56
N VAL A 9 -13.37 -1.24 5.19
CA VAL A 9 -13.18 -1.22 6.64
C VAL A 9 -12.06 -0.24 6.94
N ALA A 10 -12.29 0.67 7.89
CA ALA A 10 -11.28 1.63 8.32
C ALA A 10 -10.12 0.91 9.03
N ILE A 11 -8.90 1.32 8.74
CA ILE A 11 -7.70 0.80 9.40
C ILE A 11 -7.35 1.73 10.56
N LYS A 12 -7.35 1.20 11.78
CA LYS A 12 -6.96 1.95 12.98
C LYS A 12 -5.47 1.77 13.24
N ARG A 13 -4.73 2.88 13.33
CA ARG A 13 -3.32 2.90 13.74
C ARG A 13 -3.21 3.03 15.25
N THR A 14 -2.10 2.57 15.82
CA THR A 14 -1.77 2.72 17.24
C THR A 14 -1.70 4.20 17.68
N SER A 15 -1.39 5.11 16.77
CA SER A 15 -1.43 6.56 17.01
C SER A 15 -2.85 7.12 17.23
N GLY A 16 -3.90 6.32 17.03
CA GLY A 16 -5.30 6.75 17.08
C GLY A 16 -5.85 7.28 15.76
N GLU A 17 -5.02 7.35 14.70
CA GLU A 17 -5.45 7.75 13.36
C GLU A 17 -6.22 6.61 12.67
N GLU A 18 -7.34 6.97 12.03
CA GLU A 18 -8.11 6.04 11.20
C GLU A 18 -7.91 6.36 9.71
N ILE A 19 -7.56 5.33 8.94
CA ILE A 19 -7.48 5.42 7.48
C ILE A 19 -8.77 4.86 6.89
N THR A 20 -9.53 5.72 6.22
CA THR A 20 -10.77 5.35 5.53
C THR A 20 -10.61 5.33 4.01
N GLU A 21 -9.56 5.96 3.48
CA GLU A 21 -9.27 6.04 2.06
C GLU A 21 -7.77 6.05 1.81
N VAL A 22 -7.37 5.59 0.62
CA VAL A 22 -5.99 5.63 0.14
C VAL A 22 -5.93 6.12 -1.29
N THR A 23 -4.77 6.64 -1.68
CA THR A 23 -4.44 7.00 -3.05
C THR A 23 -3.19 6.26 -3.48
N ILE A 24 -3.09 5.86 -4.75
CA ILE A 24 -1.83 5.39 -5.32
C ILE A 24 -1.02 6.62 -5.73
N THR A 25 0.21 6.71 -5.27
CA THR A 25 1.12 7.84 -5.51
C THR A 25 1.92 7.63 -6.80
N ASP A 26 2.50 8.72 -7.31
CA ASP A 26 3.40 8.67 -8.46
C ASP A 26 4.69 7.86 -8.20
N THR A 27 4.97 7.51 -6.95
CA THR A 27 6.07 6.61 -6.57
C THR A 27 6.01 5.28 -7.34
N LEU A 28 4.80 4.79 -7.68
CA LEU A 28 4.64 3.57 -8.49
C LEU A 28 5.35 3.65 -9.85
N LYS A 29 5.48 4.84 -10.43
CA LYS A 29 6.14 5.06 -11.73
C LYS A 29 7.66 5.07 -11.63
N GLN A 30 8.21 5.15 -10.42
CA GLN A 30 9.65 5.17 -10.22
C GLN A 30 10.24 3.76 -10.33
N VAL A 31 11.41 3.65 -10.96
CA VAL A 31 12.13 2.39 -11.19
C VAL A 31 12.34 1.58 -9.89
N GLY A 32 12.42 2.28 -8.74
CA GLY A 32 12.63 1.66 -7.44
C GLY A 32 11.41 1.01 -6.80
N ALA A 33 10.18 1.26 -7.28
CA ALA A 33 8.96 0.79 -6.61
C ALA A 33 8.89 -0.75 -6.53
N LEU A 34 9.26 -1.42 -7.61
CA LEU A 34 9.25 -2.87 -7.75
C LEU A 34 10.57 -3.54 -7.32
N ARG A 35 11.54 -2.78 -6.79
CA ARG A 35 12.84 -3.34 -6.39
C ARG A 35 12.66 -4.48 -5.39
N GLY A 36 13.25 -5.64 -5.70
CA GLY A 36 13.20 -6.84 -4.88
C GLY A 36 11.89 -7.62 -4.97
N LEU A 37 10.96 -7.23 -5.86
CA LEU A 37 9.71 -7.95 -6.11
C LEU A 37 9.76 -8.65 -7.45
N LYS A 38 9.23 -9.87 -7.52
CA LYS A 38 8.97 -10.53 -8.81
C LYS A 38 7.72 -9.90 -9.41
N LEU A 39 7.80 -9.49 -10.68
CA LEU A 39 6.66 -8.88 -11.37
C LEU A 39 5.44 -9.81 -11.42
N TYR A 40 5.67 -11.11 -11.64
CA TYR A 40 4.61 -12.12 -11.66
C TYR A 40 3.81 -12.12 -10.35
N ASP A 41 4.48 -12.18 -9.21
CA ASP A 41 3.85 -12.19 -7.88
C ASP A 41 3.01 -10.94 -7.65
N VAL A 42 3.47 -9.77 -8.11
CA VAL A 42 2.68 -8.52 -8.08
C VAL A 42 1.45 -8.59 -8.98
N MET A 43 1.60 -9.09 -10.21
CA MET A 43 0.51 -9.20 -11.18
C MET A 43 -0.57 -10.20 -10.73
N THR A 44 -0.18 -11.26 -10.03
CA THR A 44 -1.10 -12.25 -9.45
C THR A 44 -1.58 -11.87 -8.05
N SER A 45 -1.26 -10.67 -7.57
CA SER A 45 -1.67 -10.17 -6.25
C SER A 45 -1.24 -11.06 -5.08
N ASP A 46 -0.03 -11.62 -5.16
CA ASP A 46 0.56 -12.37 -4.03
C ASP A 46 0.63 -11.49 -2.78
N VAL A 47 0.24 -12.06 -1.64
CA VAL A 47 0.10 -11.33 -0.38
C VAL A 47 1.45 -10.78 0.09
N ASN A 48 2.55 -11.54 -0.03
CA ASN A 48 3.87 -11.08 0.43
C ASN A 48 4.38 -9.94 -0.45
N ALA A 49 4.15 -10.03 -1.76
CA ALA A 49 4.49 -8.97 -2.70
C ALA A 49 3.69 -7.70 -2.43
N LEU A 50 2.37 -7.80 -2.20
CA LEU A 50 1.50 -6.66 -1.92
C LEU A 50 1.78 -6.01 -0.57
N ILE A 51 2.04 -6.81 0.47
CA ILE A 51 2.45 -6.31 1.80
C ILE A 51 3.71 -5.45 1.69
N THR A 52 4.62 -5.77 0.78
CA THR A 52 5.82 -4.97 0.52
C THR A 52 5.55 -3.76 -0.38
N LEU A 53 4.73 -3.91 -1.42
CA LEU A 53 4.51 -2.88 -2.45
C LEU A 53 3.57 -1.77 -1.98
N LEU A 54 2.43 -2.11 -1.39
CA LEU A 54 1.40 -1.15 -1.02
C LEU A 54 1.92 -0.05 -0.08
N PRO A 55 2.75 -0.32 0.95
CA PRO A 55 3.36 0.72 1.76
C PRO A 55 4.23 1.72 0.97
N ARG A 56 4.80 1.29 -0.16
CA ARG A 56 5.69 2.13 -0.98
C ARG A 56 4.92 3.10 -1.86
N VAL A 57 3.74 2.71 -2.32
CA VAL A 57 3.01 3.39 -3.39
C VAL A 57 1.65 3.94 -2.96
N THR A 58 1.31 3.88 -1.67
CA THR A 58 0.04 4.41 -1.16
C THR A 58 0.24 5.61 -0.23
N HIS A 59 -0.73 6.52 -0.26
CA HIS A 59 -0.87 7.59 0.71
C HIS A 59 -2.32 7.62 1.26
N PRO A 60 -2.52 7.57 2.59
CA PRO A 60 -1.49 7.35 3.62
C PRO A 60 -0.86 5.96 3.50
N ARG A 61 0.42 5.83 3.91
CA ARG A 61 1.18 4.57 3.80
C ARG A 61 0.48 3.44 4.57
N LEU A 62 0.08 2.39 3.88
CA LEU A 62 -0.37 1.15 4.53
C LEU A 62 0.82 0.46 5.21
N THR A 63 0.66 -0.10 6.41
CA THR A 63 1.75 -0.73 7.18
C THR A 63 1.60 -2.26 7.19
N GLU A 64 2.73 -2.95 7.07
CA GLU A 64 2.83 -4.42 6.98
C GLU A 64 2.44 -5.16 8.28
N LYS A 65 2.49 -4.48 9.44
CA LYS A 65 2.06 -5.05 10.72
C LYS A 65 1.15 -4.08 11.45
N LEU A 66 0.10 -4.63 12.06
CA LEU A 66 -0.52 -4.01 13.22
C LEU A 66 0.62 -3.89 14.25
N SER A 67 1.07 -2.67 14.53
CA SER A 67 2.10 -2.46 15.55
C SER A 67 1.64 -3.16 16.84
N PRO A 68 2.52 -3.93 17.52
CA PRO A 68 2.16 -4.62 18.76
C PRO A 68 1.65 -3.65 19.84
#